data_AF-D4BSK2-F1
#
_entry.id   AF-D4BSK2-F1
#
_cell.length_a   1.000
_cell.length_b   1.000
_cell.length_c   1.000
_cell.angle_alpha   90.00
_cell.angle_beta   90.00
_cell.angle_gamma   90.00
#
_symmetry.space_group_name_H-M   'P 1'
#
loop_
_entity.id
_entity.type
_entity.pdbx_description
1 polymer ?
#
loop_
_entity_poly.entity_id
_entity_poly.type
_entity_poly.pdbx_seq_one_letter_code
_entity_poly.pdbx_strand_id
1 'polypeptide(L)' 'LSFGGKTVVFGGDFRQVLPIVRKGSRAQIVGASLRRSHLWDHMQHLRLVHNMRAQNDREFADYLLRIGDGTEEVKRW' A
#
# COMPACT_ATOMS: atom_id res chain seq x y z
N LEU A 1 4.05 -6.46 -25.51
CA LEU A 1 4.75 -5.97 -24.30
C LEU A 1 3.82 -5.04 -23.54
N SER A 2 3.73 -5.17 -22.21
CA SER A 2 2.97 -4.23 -21.37
C SER A 2 3.47 -2.79 -21.57
N PHE A 3 2.58 -1.80 -21.43
CA PHE A 3 2.88 -0.36 -21.55
C PHE A 3 3.66 0.04 -22.82
N GLY A 4 3.41 -0.63 -23.95
CA GLY A 4 4.09 -0.34 -25.22
C GLY A 4 5.59 -0.57 -25.20
N GLY A 5 6.08 -1.45 -24.31
CA GLY A 5 7.51 -1.73 -24.15
C GLY A 5 8.28 -0.71 -23.31
N LYS A 6 7.60 0.24 -22.67
CA LYS A 6 8.23 1.19 -21.75
C LYS A 6 8.45 0.56 -20.39
N THR A 7 9.60 0.83 -19.78
CA THR A 7 9.85 0.54 -18.37
C THR A 7 8.96 1.43 -17.52
N VAL A 8 8.16 0.84 -16.63
CA VAL A 8 7.26 1.54 -15.71
C VAL A 8 7.57 1.12 -14.29
N VAL A 9 7.66 2.10 -13.39
CA VAL A 9 7.82 1.89 -11.95
C VAL A 9 6.54 2.33 -11.25
N PHE A 10 5.90 1.40 -10.55
CA PHE A 10 4.78 1.72 -9.67
C PHE A 10 5.30 1.99 -8.27
N GLY A 11 4.87 3.10 -7.69
CA GLY A 11 5.19 3.50 -6.33
C GLY A 11 3.93 3.75 -5.53
N GLY A 12 3.97 3.47 -4.24
CA GLY A 12 2.86 3.69 -3.33
C GLY A 12 3.02 2.88 -2.06
N ASP A 13 2.05 3.04 -1.16
CA ASP A 13 1.99 2.31 0.10
C ASP A 13 0.59 1.71 0.24
N PHE A 14 0.51 0.37 0.26
CA PHE A 14 -0.77 -0.34 0.36
C PHE A 14 -1.43 -0.24 1.73
N ARG A 15 -0.75 0.37 2.71
CA ARG A 15 -1.31 0.75 4.01
C ARG A 15 -2.05 2.09 3.95
N GLN A 16 -2.02 2.78 2.80
CA GLN A 16 -2.84 3.96 2.54
C GLN A 16 -4.25 3.57 2.06
N VAL A 17 -5.07 4.57 1.80
CA VAL A 17 -6.47 4.41 1.39
C VAL A 17 -6.60 3.60 0.08
N LEU A 18 -7.63 2.75 0.03
CA LEU A 18 -7.98 1.98 -1.16
C LEU A 18 -8.50 2.86 -2.30
N PRO A 19 -8.48 2.38 -3.57
CA PRO A 19 -9.08 3.10 -4.68
C PRO A 19 -10.57 3.39 -4.44
N ILE A 20 -11.01 4.60 -4.79
CA ILE A 20 -12.41 4.98 -4.68
C ILE A 20 -13.19 4.42 -5.89
N VAL A 21 -14.12 3.51 -5.63
CA VAL A 21 -15.09 3.04 -6.63
C VAL A 21 -16.46 3.61 -6.24
N ARG A 22 -16.98 4.55 -7.04
CA ARG A 22 -18.28 5.20 -6.75
C ARG A 22 -19.39 4.15 -6.69
N LYS A 23 -20.14 4.13 -5.58
CA LYS A 23 -21.19 3.13 -5.31
C LYS A 23 -20.69 1.67 -5.39
N GLY A 24 -19.38 1.46 -5.27
CA GLY A 24 -18.77 0.14 -5.36
C GLY A 24 -18.92 -0.64 -4.07
N SER A 25 -19.14 -1.94 -4.20
CA SER A 25 -19.03 -2.87 -3.07
C SER A 25 -17.59 -3.00 -2.60
N ARG A 26 -17.39 -3.54 -1.39
CA ARG A 26 -16.06 -3.86 -0.87
C ARG A 26 -15.25 -4.74 -1.83
N ALA A 27 -15.90 -5.71 -2.47
CA ALA A 27 -15.24 -6.59 -3.44
C ALA A 27 -14.79 -5.84 -4.69
N GLN A 28 -15.59 -4.89 -5.18
CA GLN A 28 -15.22 -4.04 -6.31
C GLN A 28 -14.05 -3.10 -5.97
N ILE A 29 -14.08 -2.50 -4.77
CA ILE A 29 -12.99 -1.63 -4.28
C ILE A 29 -11.68 -2.41 -4.18
N VAL A 30 -11.70 -3.58 -3.54
CA VAL A 30 -10.51 -4.45 -3.44
C VAL A 30 -10.07 -4.94 -4.82
N GLY A 31 -11.01 -5.32 -5.68
CA GLY A 31 -10.74 -5.76 -7.06
C GLY A 31 -10.12 -4.69 -7.94
N ALA A 32 -10.36 -3.41 -7.66
CA ALA A 32 -9.73 -2.28 -8.35
C ALA A 32 -8.29 -1.99 -7.89
N SER A 33 -7.83 -2.62 -6.81
CA SER A 33 -6.46 -2.41 -6.32
C SER A 33 -5.41 -3.04 -7.24
N LEU A 34 -4.22 -2.42 -7.31
CA LEU A 34 -3.10 -2.94 -8.08
C LEU A 34 -2.72 -4.38 -7.66
N ARG A 35 -2.85 -4.69 -6.37
CA ARG A 35 -2.63 -6.03 -5.79
C ARG A 35 -3.56 -7.11 -6.34
N ARG A 36 -4.71 -6.74 -6.90
CA ARG A 36 -5.68 -7.68 -7.52
C ARG A 36 -5.61 -7.69 -9.04
N SER A 37 -4.76 -6.85 -9.64
CA SER A 37 -4.56 -6.82 -11.09
C SER A 37 -3.76 -8.04 -11.55
N HIS A 38 -4.09 -8.56 -12.73
CA HIS A 38 -3.29 -9.59 -13.42
C HIS A 38 -1.84 -9.16 -13.67
N LEU A 39 -1.56 -7.85 -13.69
CA LEU A 39 -0.20 -7.32 -13.83
C LEU A 39 0.66 -7.61 -12.62
N TRP A 40 0.08 -7.78 -11.42
CA TRP A 40 0.80 -7.91 -10.17
C TRP A 40 1.82 -9.06 -10.20
N ASP A 41 1.42 -10.20 -10.78
CA ASP A 41 2.23 -11.41 -10.89
C ASP A 41 3.36 -11.28 -11.91
N HIS A 42 3.30 -10.26 -12.77
CA HIS A 42 4.31 -9.96 -13.80
C HIS A 42 5.23 -8.80 -13.39
N MET A 43 5.05 -8.25 -12.18
CA MET A 43 5.88 -7.16 -11.66
C MET A 43 6.98 -7.70 -10.75
N GLN A 44 8.16 -7.10 -10.82
CA GLN A 44 9.17 -7.25 -9.77
C GLN A 44 8.78 -6.41 -8.56
N HIS A 45 8.71 -7.02 -7.37
CA HIS A 45 8.34 -6.31 -6.15
C HIS A 45 9.59 -5.83 -5.42
N LEU A 46 9.68 -4.52 -5.21
CA LEU A 46 10.72 -3.88 -4.42
C LEU A 46 10.09 -3.26 -3.18
N ARG A 47 10.73 -3.42 -2.03
CA ARG A 47 10.25 -2.89 -0.75
C ARG A 47 11.27 -1.95 -0.15
N LEU A 48 10.85 -0.72 0.13
CA LEU A 48 11.61 0.23 0.94
C LEU A 48 11.31 -0.07 2.42
N VAL A 49 12.37 -0.28 3.22
CA VAL A 49 12.25 -0.68 4.64
C VAL A 49 12.71 0.40 5.61
N HIS A 50 13.36 1.46 5.12
CA HIS A 50 13.84 2.55 5.95
C HIS A 50 12.89 3.75 5.85
N ASN A 51 12.28 4.11 6.98
CA ASN A 51 11.46 5.31 7.09
C ASN A 51 12.37 6.54 7.22
N MET A 52 12.67 7.18 6.09
CA MET A 52 13.54 8.37 6.06
C MET A 52 12.89 9.59 6.73
N ARG A 53 11.55 9.67 6.79
CA ARG A 53 10.83 10.81 7.37
C ARG A 53 10.95 10.85 8.89
N ALA A 54 10.82 9.69 9.54
CA ALA A 54 10.89 9.54 11.00
C ALA A 54 12.22 8.88 11.43
N GLN A 55 13.29 9.04 10.64
CA GLN A 55 14.57 8.37 10.88
C GLN A 55 15.18 8.64 12.27
N ASN A 56 14.93 9.83 12.82
CA ASN A 56 15.43 10.25 14.13
C ASN A 56 14.47 9.93 15.29
N ASP A 57 13.30 9.36 14.98
CA ASP A 57 12.26 9.01 15.93
C ASP A 57 11.72 7.61 15.61
N ARG A 58 12.49 6.62 16.06
CA ARG A 58 12.19 5.21 15.78
C ARG A 58 10.87 4.77 16.41
N GLU A 59 10.54 5.28 17.59
CA GLU A 59 9.30 4.95 18.27
C GLU A 59 8.09 5.43 17.47
N PHE A 60 8.14 6.67 16.97
CA PHE A 60 7.10 7.19 16.08
C PHE A 60 7.05 6.45 14.73
N ALA A 61 8.20 6.08 14.16
CA ALA A 61 8.25 5.29 12.94
C ALA A 61 7.56 3.92 13.11
N ASP A 62 7.85 3.23 14.22
CA ASP A 62 7.26 1.93 14.55
C ASP A 62 5.76 2.06 14.87
N TYR A 63 5.35 3.15 15.53
CA TYR A 63 3.94 3.48 15.74
C TYR A 63 3.17 3.65 14.41
N LEU A 64 3.72 4.40 13.45
CA LEU A 64 3.10 4.55 12.13
C LEU A 64 2.99 3.22 11.37
N LEU A 65 3.98 2.33 11.53
CA LEU A 65 3.92 0.98 10.95
C LEU A 65 2.75 0.19 11.56
N ARG A 66 2.61 0.17 12.88
CA ARG A 66 1.52 -0.54 13.57
C ARG A 66 0.14 -0.01 13.21
N ILE A 67 -0.01 1.31 13.01
CA ILE A 67 -1.25 1.89 12.48
C ILE A 67 -1.55 1.35 11.08
N GLY A 68 -0.57 1.44 10.18
CA GLY A 68 -0.75 1.02 8.79
C GLY A 68 -1.04 -0.48 8.64
N ASP A 69 -0.51 -1.30 9.53
CA ASP A 69 -0.73 -2.75 9.57
C ASP A 69 -2.00 -3.14 10.34
N GLY A 70 -2.67 -2.18 10.99
CA GLY A 70 -3.87 -2.41 11.79
C GLY A 70 -3.61 -3.19 13.09
N THR A 71 -2.38 -3.15 13.60
CA THR A 71 -1.96 -3.85 14.82
C THR A 71 -1.78 -2.92 16.02
N GLU A 72 -1.97 -1.62 15.85
CA GLU A 72 -1.94 -0.66 16.96
C GLU A 72 -3.16 -0.87 17.87
N GLU A 73 -2.93 -0.95 19.17
CA GLU A 73 -4.02 -1.10 20.14
C GLU A 73 -4.92 0.14 20.13
N VAL A 74 -6.15 -0.05 19.68
CA VAL A 74 -7.18 0.97 19.79
C VAL A 74 -7.78 0.87 21.18
N LYS A 75 -7.54 1.88 22.04
CA LYS A 75 -8.29 2.03 23.29
C LYS A 75 -9.78 2.10 22.95
N ARG A 76 -10.52 1.05 23.29
CA ARG A 76 -11.97 1.12 23.36
C ARG A 76 -12.30 1.98 24.58
N TRP A 77 -12.85 3.16 24.33
CA TRP A 77 -13.53 3.95 25.36
C TRP A 77 -14.72 3.18 25.92
#